data_AF-A0A969I1D9-F1
#
_entry.id   AF-A0A969I1D9-F1
#
_cell.length_a   1.000
_cell.length_b   1.000
_cell.length_c   1.000
_cell.angle_alpha   90.00
_cell.angle_beta   90.00
_cell.angle_gamma   90.00
#
_symmetry.space_group_name_H-M   'P 1'
#
loop_
_entity.id
_entity.type
_entity.pdbx_description
1 polymer ?
#
loop_
_entity_poly.entity_id
_entity_poly.type
_entity_poly.pdbx_seq_one_letter_code
_entity_poly.pdbx_strand_id
1 'polypeptide(L)'
;MTRGLPQSFPVTDELYLCPIDESAVIPLARADGFAFTADNFFSAANAVAGAMFSREGWNHPQGSTLIGWESRTCPAPLIYLQCGDGPATYANPHVRQMLAQALDYTSGGTAA
;
A
#
# COMPACT_ATOMS: atom_id res chain seq x y z
N MET A 1 -12.20 -5.28 7.85
CA MET A 1 -10.89 -4.97 7.27
C MET A 1 -9.77 -4.91 8.30
N THR A 2 -9.90 -4.19 9.41
CA THR A 2 -8.82 -4.06 10.41
C THR A 2 -9.15 -4.67 11.78
N ARG A 3 -10.15 -5.57 11.85
CA ARG A 3 -10.61 -6.14 13.12
C ARG A 3 -9.53 -7.01 13.74
N GLY A 4 -9.25 -6.80 15.02
CA GLY A 4 -8.27 -7.61 15.78
C GLY A 4 -6.81 -7.43 15.34
N LEU A 5 -6.50 -6.42 14.51
CA LEU A 5 -5.12 -6.01 14.25
C LEU A 5 -4.65 -5.04 15.35
N PRO A 6 -3.36 -5.05 15.70
CA PRO A 6 -2.80 -3.99 16.54
C PRO A 6 -2.85 -2.65 15.81
N GLN A 7 -2.77 -1.55 16.56
CA GLN A 7 -2.78 -0.19 16.00
C GLN A 7 -1.63 0.04 15.00
N SER A 8 -0.47 -0.58 15.26
CA SER A 8 0.69 -0.58 14.38
C SER A 8 1.47 -1.89 14.54
N PHE A 9 2.19 -2.29 13.49
CA PHE A 9 3.08 -3.45 13.52
C PHE A 9 4.19 -3.29 12.47
N PRO A 10 5.40 -3.83 12.72
CA PRO A 10 6.48 -3.78 11.75
C PRO A 10 6.20 -4.71 10.56
N VAL A 11 6.57 -4.26 9.36
CA VAL A 11 6.52 -5.04 8.12
C VAL A 11 7.78 -4.74 7.31
N THR A 12 8.40 -5.78 6.75
CA THR A 12 9.44 -5.63 5.74
C THR A 12 8.80 -5.82 4.37
N ASP A 13 8.77 -4.77 3.56
CA ASP A 13 8.18 -4.75 2.22
C ASP A 13 8.79 -3.62 1.36
N GLU A 14 8.44 -3.59 0.08
CA GLU A 14 8.72 -2.48 -0.82
C GLU A 14 7.62 -1.41 -0.72
N LEU A 15 8.01 -0.14 -0.58
CA LEU A 15 7.07 0.99 -0.59
C LEU A 15 7.01 1.64 -1.96
N TYR A 16 5.83 2.11 -2.36
CA TYR A 16 5.65 2.88 -3.59
C TYR A 16 5.23 4.32 -3.31
N LEU A 17 5.97 5.26 -3.91
CA LEU A 17 5.66 6.67 -3.94
C LEU A 17 4.74 6.96 -5.13
N CYS A 18 3.47 6.56 -5.04
CA CYS A 18 2.47 6.82 -6.06
C CYS A 18 1.61 8.05 -5.72
N PRO A 19 1.11 8.79 -6.73
CA PRO A 19 0.09 9.81 -6.51
C PRO A 19 -1.22 9.16 -6.03
N ILE A 20 -1.73 9.61 -4.89
CA ILE A 20 -2.99 9.14 -4.29
C ILE A 20 -3.88 10.35 -4.03
N ASP A 21 -5.11 10.33 -4.55
CA ASP A 21 -6.17 11.25 -4.14
C ASP A 21 -6.84 10.71 -2.87
N GLU A 22 -6.36 11.15 -1.69
CA GLU A 22 -6.91 10.71 -0.40
C GLU A 22 -8.37 11.15 -0.19
N SER A 23 -8.89 12.11 -0.97
CA SER A 23 -10.29 12.53 -0.87
C SER A 23 -11.26 11.54 -1.53
N ALA A 24 -10.76 10.68 -2.43
CA ALA A 24 -11.55 9.73 -3.19
C ALA A 24 -11.56 8.31 -2.60
N VAL A 25 -10.85 8.07 -1.49
CA VAL A 25 -10.68 6.74 -0.89
C VAL A 25 -10.93 6.75 0.61
N ILE A 26 -11.23 5.58 1.17
CA ILE A 26 -11.38 5.39 2.62
C ILE A 26 -10.06 4.79 3.15
N PRO A 27 -9.30 5.51 3.98
CA PRO A 27 -8.02 5.03 4.49
C PRO A 27 -8.15 3.79 5.38
N LEU A 28 -7.27 2.80 5.18
CA LEU A 28 -7.21 1.59 6.00
C LEU A 28 -5.87 1.40 6.71
N ALA A 29 -4.75 1.68 6.03
CA ALA A 29 -3.40 1.51 6.56
C ALA A 29 -2.44 2.58 6.03
N ARG A 30 -1.57 3.08 6.91
CA ARG A 30 -0.51 4.04 6.58
C ARG A 30 0.85 3.47 6.97
N ALA A 31 1.86 3.73 6.15
CA ALA A 31 3.25 3.53 6.52
C ALA A 31 3.68 4.63 7.50
N ASP A 32 4.48 4.24 8.49
CA ASP A 32 5.10 5.15 9.45
C ASP A 32 6.60 4.84 9.54
N GLY A 33 7.40 5.80 9.97
CA GLY A 33 8.86 5.66 10.14
C GLY A 33 9.67 5.76 8.84
N PHE A 34 9.05 6.00 7.68
CA PHE A 34 9.71 6.24 6.40
C PHE A 34 9.14 7.49 5.71
N ALA A 35 10.00 8.39 5.22
CA ALA A 35 9.54 9.63 4.61
C ALA A 35 9.24 9.45 3.12
N PHE A 36 8.01 9.76 2.70
CA PHE A 36 7.50 9.67 1.32
C PHE A 36 7.94 10.88 0.47
N THR A 37 9.25 11.00 0.26
CA THR A 37 9.89 12.08 -0.52
C THR A 37 10.72 11.48 -1.65
N ALA A 38 10.87 12.17 -2.78
CA ALA A 38 11.58 11.65 -3.95
C ALA A 38 13.01 11.14 -3.64
N ASP A 39 13.68 11.73 -2.65
CA ASP A 39 15.04 11.36 -2.23
C ASP A 39 15.14 9.93 -1.65
N ASN A 40 14.03 9.41 -1.13
CA ASN A 40 13.95 8.07 -0.54
C ASN A 40 13.47 7.00 -1.53
N PHE A 41 13.21 7.36 -2.78
CA PHE A 41 12.71 6.45 -3.82
C PHE A 41 13.57 6.55 -5.09
N PHE A 42 13.29 5.65 -6.02
CA PHE A 42 13.88 5.63 -7.36
C PHE A 42 12.77 5.62 -8.41
N SER A 43 13.10 6.11 -9.60
CA SER A 43 12.19 6.17 -10.72
C SER A 43 11.92 4.78 -11.28
N ALA A 44 10.67 4.33 -11.22
CA ALA A 44 10.23 3.11 -11.89
C ALA A 44 10.49 3.16 -13.41
N ALA A 45 10.31 4.34 -14.04
CA ALA A 45 10.59 4.53 -15.45
C ALA A 45 12.08 4.34 -15.77
N ASN A 46 12.99 4.82 -14.91
CA ASN A 46 14.43 4.64 -15.10
C ASN A 46 14.82 3.18 -14.89
N ALA A 47 14.23 2.49 -13.90
CA ALA A 47 14.43 1.07 -13.68
C ALA A 47 14.02 0.24 -14.90
N VAL A 48 12.87 0.54 -15.51
CA VAL A 48 12.41 -0.10 -16.76
C VAL A 48 13.34 0.21 -17.93
N ALA A 49 13.93 1.40 -17.98
CA ALA A 49 14.94 1.79 -18.97
C ALA A 49 16.34 1.19 -18.72
N GLY A 50 16.51 0.35 -17.69
CA GLY A 50 17.78 -0.31 -17.34
C GLY A 50 18.68 0.48 -16.39
N ALA A 51 18.29 1.69 -16.00
CA ALA A 51 18.97 2.51 -15.00
C ALA A 51 18.35 2.26 -13.61
N MET A 52 18.63 1.08 -13.04
CA MET A 52 18.21 0.72 -11.69
C MET A 52 18.76 1.71 -10.66
N PHE A 53 18.00 1.95 -9.59
CA PHE A 53 18.40 2.86 -8.49
C PHE A 53 18.69 4.29 -8.95
N SER A 54 18.08 4.72 -10.06
CA SER A 54 18.21 6.09 -10.57
C SER A 54 16.95 6.90 -10.29
N ARG A 55 17.15 8.15 -9.89
CA ARG A 55 16.12 9.21 -9.85
C ARG A 55 16.46 10.37 -10.80
N GLU A 56 17.42 10.18 -11.69
CA GLU A 56 17.84 11.21 -12.64
C GLU A 56 16.67 11.63 -13.53
N GLY A 57 16.47 12.94 -13.66
CA GLY A 57 15.37 13.52 -14.45
C GLY A 57 13.97 13.26 -13.88
N TRP A 58 13.85 12.56 -12.74
CA TRP A 58 12.58 12.25 -12.11
C TRP A 58 12.26 13.27 -11.03
N ASN A 59 11.11 13.92 -11.17
CA ASN A 59 10.57 14.84 -10.18
C ASN A 59 9.25 14.28 -9.66
N HIS A 60 9.10 14.20 -8.34
CA HIS A 60 7.89 13.74 -7.68
C HIS A 60 7.58 14.62 -6.46
N PRO A 61 6.33 15.08 -6.27
CA PRO A 61 5.95 15.80 -5.06
C PRO A 61 6.06 14.91 -3.82
N GLN A 62 5.94 15.50 -2.63
CA GLN A 62 5.76 14.70 -1.42
C GLN A 62 4.52 13.80 -1.57
N GLY A 63 4.68 12.51 -1.29
CA GLY A 63 3.61 11.53 -1.46
C GLY A 63 2.81 11.30 -0.17
N SER A 64 1.64 10.67 -0.35
CA SER A 64 0.85 10.16 0.76
C SER A 64 1.54 8.96 1.39
N THR A 65 1.39 8.80 2.71
CA THR A 65 1.82 7.59 3.43
C THR A 65 0.77 6.48 3.40
N LEU A 66 -0.31 6.65 2.66
CA LEU A 66 -1.38 5.67 2.55
C LEU A 66 -0.91 4.45 1.73
N ILE A 67 -0.92 3.28 2.38
CA ILE A 67 -0.47 2.01 1.78
C ILE A 67 -1.59 0.97 1.69
N GLY A 68 -2.77 1.28 2.24
CA GLY A 68 -3.95 0.46 2.08
C GLY A 68 -5.23 1.28 2.21
N TRP A 69 -6.19 1.04 1.33
CA TRP A 69 -7.44 1.80 1.26
C TRP A 69 -8.57 1.01 0.61
N GLU A 70 -9.79 1.46 0.86
CA GLU A 70 -10.98 1.04 0.13
C GLU A 70 -11.36 2.12 -0.89
N SER A 71 -11.66 1.72 -2.12
CA SER A 71 -12.31 2.57 -3.13
C SER A 71 -13.73 2.10 -3.38
N ARG A 72 -14.66 3.07 -3.44
CA ARG A 72 -16.06 2.88 -3.83
C ARG A 72 -16.39 3.53 -5.18
N THR A 73 -15.38 3.88 -5.96
CA THR A 73 -15.55 4.48 -7.29
C THR A 73 -15.98 3.45 -8.35
N CYS A 74 -16.01 2.16 -7.98
CA CYS A 74 -16.46 1.05 -8.81
C CYS A 74 -17.77 0.45 -8.27
N PRO A 75 -18.55 -0.28 -9.08
CA PRO A 75 -19.81 -0.92 -8.64
C PRO A 75 -19.66 -1.89 -7.45
N ALA A 76 -18.46 -2.44 -7.27
CA ALA A 76 -18.11 -3.27 -6.12
C ALA A 76 -16.98 -2.59 -5.32
N PRO A 77 -16.94 -2.78 -3.98
CA PRO A 77 -15.85 -2.25 -3.18
C PRO A 77 -14.51 -2.85 -3.61
N LEU A 78 -13.52 -2.00 -3.83
CA LEU A 78 -12.16 -2.39 -4.15
C LEU A 78 -11.27 -2.15 -2.93
N ILE A 79 -10.49 -3.14 -2.54
CA ILE A 79 -9.45 -3.00 -1.53
C ILE A 79 -8.09 -3.00 -2.23
N TYR A 80 -7.31 -1.96 -1.99
CA TYR A 80 -5.89 -1.92 -2.35
C TYR A 80 -5.05 -2.11 -1.09
N LEU A 81 -4.05 -2.98 -1.17
CA LEU A 81 -3.00 -3.18 -0.16
C LEU A 81 -1.67 -3.20 -0.89
N GLN A 82 -0.75 -2.33 -0.52
CA GLN A 82 0.57 -2.22 -1.17
C GLN A 82 1.48 -3.40 -0.83
N CYS A 83 1.37 -3.93 0.39
CA CYS A 83 2.25 -4.97 0.87
C CYS A 83 2.09 -6.28 0.07
N GLY A 84 3.21 -6.89 -0.30
CA GLY A 84 3.23 -8.13 -1.06
C GLY A 84 4.47 -8.38 -1.91
N ASP A 85 5.55 -7.59 -1.78
CA ASP A 85 6.77 -7.72 -2.59
C ASP A 85 7.41 -9.10 -2.49
N GLY A 86 7.49 -9.67 -1.28
CA GLY A 86 8.23 -10.91 -1.07
C GLY A 86 7.77 -11.81 0.07
N PRO A 87 8.40 -13.00 0.23
CA PRO A 87 8.01 -13.98 1.23
C PRO A 87 8.06 -13.46 2.68
N ALA A 88 8.95 -12.50 2.96
CA ALA A 88 9.06 -11.88 4.28
C ALA A 88 7.77 -11.17 4.69
N THR A 89 7.08 -10.50 3.75
CA THR A 89 5.78 -9.89 3.99
C THR A 89 4.75 -10.93 4.42
N TYR A 90 4.62 -12.02 3.65
CA TYR A 90 3.62 -13.07 3.91
C TYR A 90 3.93 -13.92 5.14
N ALA A 91 5.16 -13.88 5.65
CA ALA A 91 5.51 -14.47 6.94
C ALA A 91 4.81 -13.73 8.11
N ASN A 92 4.48 -12.45 7.94
CA ASN A 92 3.84 -11.63 8.96
C ASN A 92 2.36 -12.05 9.16
N PRO A 93 1.97 -12.47 10.39
CA PRO A 93 0.59 -12.90 10.65
C PRO A 93 -0.43 -11.77 10.50
N HIS A 94 -0.05 -10.52 10.78
CA HIS A 94 -0.94 -9.36 10.65
C HIS A 94 -1.23 -9.02 9.19
N VAL A 95 -0.25 -9.16 8.29
CA VAL A 95 -0.49 -9.02 6.85
C VAL A 95 -1.44 -10.11 6.36
N ARG A 96 -1.21 -11.38 6.72
CA ARG A 96 -2.10 -12.48 6.34
C ARG A 96 -3.53 -12.27 6.86
N GLN A 97 -3.69 -11.78 8.09
CA GLN A 97 -4.99 -11.47 8.66
C GLN A 97 -5.70 -10.32 7.92
N MET A 98 -4.96 -9.29 7.50
CA MET A 98 -5.52 -8.18 6.71
C MET A 98 -5.97 -8.65 5.32
N LEU A 99 -5.17 -9.50 4.66
CA LEU A 99 -5.52 -10.12 3.38
C LEU A 99 -6.77 -11.00 3.48
N ALA A 100 -6.85 -11.87 4.49
CA ALA A 100 -8.02 -12.70 4.72
C ALA A 100 -9.29 -11.85 4.91
N GLN A 101 -9.21 -10.80 5.74
CA GLN A 101 -10.33 -9.89 5.94
C GLN A 101 -10.71 -9.12 4.67
N ALA A 102 -9.75 -8.80 3.80
CA ALA A 102 -10.01 -8.19 2.49
C ALA A 102 -10.83 -9.09 1.60
N LEU A 103 -10.40 -10.35 1.47
CA LEU A 103 -11.09 -11.35 0.67
C LEU A 103 -12.50 -11.63 1.20
N ASP A 104 -12.66 -11.76 2.51
CA ASP A 104 -13.97 -11.95 3.16
C ASP A 104 -14.90 -10.75 2.90
N TYR A 105 -14.37 -9.53 2.93
CA TYR A 105 -15.15 -8.33 2.68
C TYR A 105 -15.58 -8.23 1.21
N THR A 106 -14.66 -8.38 0.27
CA THR A 106 -14.94 -8.23 -1.17
C THR A 106 -15.77 -9.37 -1.75
N SER A 107 -15.73 -10.55 -1.14
CA SER A 107 -16.59 -11.69 -1.54
C SER A 107 -18.05 -11.56 -1.08
N GLY A 108 -18.39 -10.49 -0.34
CA GLY A 108 -19.71 -10.34 0.28
C GLY A 108 -19.87 -11.14 1.58
N GLY A 109 -18.81 -11.80 2.04
CA GLY A 109 -18.74 -12.57 3.29
C GLY A 109 -18.88 -11.73 4.57
N THR A 110 -19.07 -10.41 4.46
CA THR A 110 -19.51 -9.57 5.59
C THR A 110 -20.48 -8.48 5.14
N ALA A 111 -21.72 -8.89 4.86
CA ALA A 111 -22.91 -8.10 5.16
C ALA A 111 -23.61 -8.74 6.37
N ALA A 112 -23.15 -8.40 7.58
CA ALA A 112 -23.84 -8.60 8.84
C ALA A 112 -23.38 -7.52 9.82
#